data_AF-A0A2X1PU54-F1
#
_entry.id   AF-A0A2X1PU54-F1
#
_cell.length_a   1.000
_cell.length_b   1.000
_cell.length_c   1.000
_cell.angle_alpha   90.00
_cell.angle_beta   90.00
_cell.angle_gamma   90.00
#
_symmetry.space_group_name_H-M   'P 1'
#
loop_
_entity.id
_entity.type
_entity.pdbx_description
1 polymer ?
#
loop_
_entity_poly.entity_id
_entity_poly.type
_entity_poly.pdbx_seq_one_letter_code
_entity_poly.pdbx_strand_id
1 'polypeptide(L)' 'MNGRLTVIRTMDIGGDKELSYLDLPKEMNPFLGWRAIRIALDRREILNAQLRAVLRASAFGKLAVMFPDDYFW' A
#
# COMPACT_ATOMS: atom_id res chain seq x y z
N MET A 1 -17.77 -11.13 0.86
CA MET A 1 -17.64 -10.55 2.22
C MET A 1 -19.03 -10.50 2.81
N ASN A 2 -19.33 -11.24 3.88
CA ASN A 2 -20.68 -11.46 4.42
C ASN A 2 -21.33 -10.19 5.02
N GLY A 3 -21.49 -9.13 4.22
CA GLY A 3 -22.00 -7.82 4.63
C GLY A 3 -21.07 -6.98 5.52
N ARG A 4 -19.97 -7.56 6.04
CA ARG A 4 -19.01 -6.88 6.92
C ARG A 4 -18.11 -5.93 6.13
N LEU A 5 -17.80 -4.78 6.73
CA LEU A 5 -16.79 -3.86 6.21
C LEU A 5 -15.43 -4.56 6.17
N THR A 6 -14.77 -4.51 5.01
CA THR A 6 -13.37 -4.95 4.90
C THR A 6 -12.49 -3.75 4.61
N VAL A 7 -11.49 -3.54 5.47
CA VAL A 7 -10.50 -2.49 5.30
C VAL A 7 -9.32 -3.06 4.52
N ILE A 8 -9.09 -2.54 3.32
CA ILE A 8 -7.96 -2.90 2.49
C ILE A 8 -6.85 -1.88 2.76
N ARG A 9 -5.74 -2.35 3.32
CA ARG A 9 -4.51 -1.57 3.42
C ARG A 9 -3.82 -1.60 2.06
N THR A 10 -3.46 -0.44 1.54
CA THR A 10 -2.57 -0.37 0.37
C THR A 10 -1.21 -0.99 0.69
N MET A 11 -0.40 -1.25 -0.33
CA MET A 11 0.87 -1.94 -0.18
C MET A 11 1.78 -1.26 0.85
N ASP A 12 2.20 -2.04 1.84
CA ASP A 12 3.10 -1.69 2.93
C ASP A 12 4.35 -2.58 2.81
N ILE A 13 5.28 -2.14 1.95
CA ILE A 13 6.55 -2.82 1.64
C ILE A 13 7.72 -1.87 1.92
N GLY A 14 8.93 -2.42 1.97
CA GLY A 14 10.10 -1.71 2.51
C GLY A 14 10.25 -2.00 3.99
N GLY A 15 11.31 -1.48 4.61
CA GLY A 15 11.63 -1.90 5.97
C GLY A 15 12.26 -3.30 5.98
N ASP A 16 11.59 -4.21 6.69
CA ASP A 16 11.87 -5.64 6.78
C ASP A 16 11.17 -6.46 5.67
N LYS A 17 10.28 -5.83 4.89
CA LYS A 17 9.45 -6.49 3.87
C LYS A 17 9.99 -6.23 2.47
N GLU A 18 10.98 -7.02 2.08
CA GLU A 18 11.58 -6.96 0.74
C GLU A 18 10.78 -7.77 -0.29
N LEU A 19 10.78 -7.29 -1.54
CA LEU A 19 10.23 -7.99 -2.69
C LEU A 19 11.33 -8.18 -3.72
N SER A 20 11.63 -9.42 -4.11
CA SER A 20 12.75 -9.75 -5.01
C SER A 20 12.66 -9.09 -6.39
N TYR A 21 11.47 -8.71 -6.83
CA TYR A 21 11.25 -8.04 -8.12
C TYR A 21 11.18 -6.51 -8.02
N LEU A 22 11.19 -5.96 -6.81
CA LEU A 22 11.21 -4.52 -6.60
C LEU A 22 12.59 -4.15 -6.07
N ASP A 23 13.43 -3.62 -6.97
CA ASP A 23 14.77 -3.18 -6.62
C ASP A 23 14.68 -1.94 -5.71
N LEU A 24 14.75 -2.19 -4.41
CA LEU A 24 14.76 -1.18 -3.36
C LEU A 24 16.20 -1.00 -2.87
N PRO A 25 16.71 0.23 -2.79
CA PRO A 25 18.05 0.48 -2.28
C PRO A 25 18.13 0.05 -0.81
N LYS A 26 19.29 -0.49 -0.41
CA LYS A 26 19.55 -0.75 1.01
C LYS A 26 19.72 0.57 1.76
N GLU A 27 18.88 0.76 2.77
CA GLU A 27 18.92 1.94 3.62
C GLU A 27 19.56 1.63 4.97
N MET A 28 20.21 2.64 5.57
CA MET A 28 20.78 2.54 6.91
C MET A 28 19.70 2.27 7.97
N ASN A 29 18.51 2.86 7.83
CA ASN A 29 17.36 2.58 8.67
C ASN A 29 16.09 2.39 7.83
N PRO A 30 15.78 1.15 7.46
CA PRO A 30 14.62 0.83 6.63
C PRO A 30 13.25 1.22 7.25
N PHE A 31 13.15 1.33 8.58
CA PHE A 31 11.90 1.72 9.23
C PHE A 31 11.56 3.20 9.05
N LEU A 32 12.57 4.05 8.93
CA LEU A 32 12.43 5.49 8.72
C LEU A 32 12.57 5.91 7.25
N GLY A 33 12.90 4.94 6.39
CA GLY A 33 13.30 5.16 5.01
C GLY A 33 12.16 5.17 3.99
N TRP A 34 12.45 4.66 2.81
CA TRP A 34 11.58 4.62 1.65
C TRP A 34 10.70 3.37 1.66
N ARG A 35 9.49 3.52 2.23
CA ARG A 35 8.53 2.43 2.43
C ARG A 35 7.08 2.85 2.18
N ALA A 36 6.20 1.86 2.06
CA ALA A 36 4.74 2.03 2.09
C ALA A 36 4.22 3.14 1.15
N ILE A 37 3.49 4.12 1.68
CA ILE A 37 2.91 5.21 0.89
C ILE A 37 3.98 6.06 0.18
N ARG A 38 5.21 6.13 0.70
CA ARG A 38 6.32 6.88 0.07
C ARG A 38 6.72 6.24 -1.26
N ILE A 39 6.89 4.92 -1.27
CA ILE A 39 7.11 4.15 -2.52
C ILE A 39 5.92 4.34 -3.46
N ALA A 40 4.68 4.27 -2.95
CA ALA A 40 3.48 4.34 -3.76
C ALA A 40 3.24 5.73 -4.38
N LEU A 41 3.66 6.82 -3.72
CA LEU A 41 3.59 8.19 -4.22
C LEU A 41 4.67 8.48 -5.27
N ASP A 42 5.86 7.90 -5.11
CA ASP A 42 6.94 8.00 -6.11
C ASP A 42 6.64 7.13 -7.35
N ARG A 43 6.14 5.91 -7.14
CA ARG A 43 5.75 4.96 -8.19
C ARG A 43 4.23 4.88 -8.34
N ARG A 44 3.64 5.98 -8.84
CA ARG A 44 2.18 6.17 -8.95
C ARG A 44 1.46 5.06 -9.70
N GLU A 45 2.12 4.36 -10.62
CA GLU A 45 1.58 3.21 -11.34
C GLU A 45 1.15 2.08 -10.40
N ILE A 46 1.91 1.84 -9.33
CA ILE A 46 1.60 0.82 -8.32
C ILE A 46 0.36 1.24 -7.52
N LEU A 47 0.33 2.49 -7.06
CA LEU A 47 -0.80 3.04 -6.32
C LEU A 47 -2.09 3.03 -7.17
N ASN A 48 -2.00 3.48 -8.42
CA ASN A 48 -3.13 3.51 -9.35
C ASN A 48 -3.68 2.11 -9.63
N ALA A 49 -2.81 1.11 -9.80
CA ALA A 49 -3.25 -0.27 -9.99
C ALA A 49 -4.04 -0.77 -8.78
N GLN A 50 -3.57 -0.52 -7.55
CA GLN A 50 -4.26 -0.91 -6.32
C GLN A 50 -5.59 -0.19 -6.16
N LEU A 51 -5.64 1.13 -6.31
CA LEU A 51 -6.87 1.90 -6.17
C LEU A 51 -7.91 1.49 -7.21
N ARG A 52 -7.51 1.30 -8.48
CA ARG A 52 -8.41 0.78 -9.54
C ARG A 52 -8.91 -0.63 -9.23
N ALA A 53 -8.10 -1.48 -8.61
CA ALA A 53 -8.53 -2.81 -8.20
C ALA A 53 -9.56 -2.73 -7.06
N VAL A 54 -9.30 -1.93 -6.03
CA VAL A 54 -10.22 -1.75 -4.90
C VAL A 54 -11.55 -1.13 -5.35
N LEU A 55 -11.50 -0.11 -6.22
CA LEU A 55 -12.70 0.52 -6.78
C LEU A 55 -13.56 -0.46 -7.60
N ARG A 56 -12.94 -1.40 -8.31
CA ARG A 56 -13.69 -2.46 -9.00
C ARG A 56 -14.25 -3.49 -8.02
N ALA A 57 -13.50 -3.83 -6.99
CA ALA A 57 -13.92 -4.80 -5.98
C ALA A 57 -15.04 -4.27 -5.07
N SER A 58 -15.15 -2.95 -4.88
CA SER A 58 -16.19 -2.33 -4.03
C SER A 58 -17.61 -2.51 -4.60
N ALA A 59 -17.74 -2.84 -5.88
CA ALA A 59 -19.03 -3.24 -6.48
C ALA A 59 -19.60 -4.53 -5.84
N PHE A 60 -18.78 -5.34 -5.17
CA PHE A 60 -19.14 -6.64 -4.62
C PHE A 60 -19.21 -6.66 -3.07
N GLY A 61 -19.02 -5.52 -2.40
CA GLY A 61 -19.07 -5.46 -0.95
C GLY A 61 -18.62 -4.12 -0.35
N LYS A 62 -18.83 -3.97 0.95
CA LYS A 62 -18.40 -2.79 1.70
C LYS A 62 -16.88 -2.82 1.90
N LEU A 63 -16.19 -1.93 1.20
CA LEU A 63 -14.74 -1.75 1.30
C LEU A 63 -14.39 -0.37 1.86
N ALA A 64 -13.32 -0.31 2.65
CA ALA A 64 -12.61 0.91 2.98
C ALA A 64 -11.14 0.78 2.58
N VAL A 65 -10.48 1.90 2.28
CA VAL A 65 -9.05 1.93 1.97
C VAL A 65 -8.29 2.59 3.12
N MET A 66 -7.18 1.99 3.52
CA MET A 66 -6.26 2.54 4.51
C MET A 66 -4.87 2.71 3.89
N PHE A 67 -4.25 3.87 4.09
CA PHE A 67 -2.89 4.15 3.66
C PHE A 67 -1.92 3.94 4.83
N PRO A 68 -0.89 3.09 4.68
CA PRO A 68 0.14 2.87 5.70
C PRO A 68 1.20 3.98 5.67
N ASP A 69 1.77 4.29 6.84
CA ASP A 69 2.85 5.27 7.01
C ASP A 69 2.56 6.66 6.41
N ASP A 70 1.27 7.03 6.39
CA ASP A 70 0.87 8.40 6.13
C ASP A 70 1.41 9.28 7.27
N TYR A 71 1.95 10.45 6.93
CA TYR A 71 2.54 11.38 7.89
C TYR A 71 1.48 12.19 8.67
N PHE A 72 0.19 11.84 8.54
CA PHE A 72 -0.94 12.55 9.14
C PHE A 72 -1.39 11.91 10.47
N TRP A 73 -0.47 11.34 11.23
CA TRP A 73 -0.59 11.10 12.68
C TRP A 73 0.74 11.28 13.40
#